data_AF-A0A1V8TSB4-F1
#
_entry.id   AF-A0A1V8TSB4-F1
#
_cell.length_a   1.000
_cell.length_b   1.000
_cell.length_c   1.000
_cell.angle_alpha   90.00
_cell.angle_beta   90.00
_cell.angle_gamma   90.00
#
_symmetry.space_group_name_H-M   'P 1'
#
loop_
_entity.id
_entity.type
_entity.pdbx_description
1 polymer ?
#
loop_
_entity_poly.entity_id
_entity_poly.type
_entity_poly.pdbx_seq_one_letter_code
_entity_poly.pdbx_strand_id
1 'polypeptide(L)'
;MAVKDKSVSFSDEPPKTAKKRLILNAFVETCSGHQSPGLWKHPDDQSMNFNDVKHWVNLAKQLEAGGFQGMFIADVLGGYDVYSSSLKPAIASGAQWPVNEPLAMVSAMAAATESLGFGVTISTSYEQPYHLARRLSTVDHLSGGRLGWNIVTGYLNSASRNLTNGADQLEHDERYAKCEEYMEVMYKLWNSSWRSDAVQLNRKTGIYTDPSLVREINHKGKYYTVPGPHMCQPSPQRTPVIMQAGTSRAGKSFAAQHAEGIFVSAHSTAGVKKSIADIRAQAAELGRDPKSIKVLAKFCAVLGRTQEEADAKYKDYIQYGDSEGALALFGGWTGVDMAPYGDDEELRYVSSNAIQSYIESLIKTAPKINGGKWTKKTLAEHIMVGGLGATCVGTAETVADEMERWVEEADVDGFNIAYALMPGTFTDVIELLVPELRKRGIFWTDYAIPGGTYRENLLEKPGQTEPLPDHPAAKLIWRAPVVGKSSLVNGVNGHSSTVTNGWHDDGYEGERLDAHPARDFLHYADEDNQDARFNTLGKKCWPHFETSNKASFGYRCVHIDWYPSGGVSVEEGTAKILQIRKDRADNRGLV
;
A
#
# COMPACT_ATOMS: atom_id res chain seq x y z
N MET A 1 -9.77 24.59 -69.75
CA MET A 1 -9.37 24.51 -68.33
C MET A 1 -9.79 23.15 -67.80
N ALA A 2 -8.85 22.24 -67.61
CA ALA A 2 -9.09 20.94 -66.97
C ALA A 2 -7.93 20.69 -66.00
N VAL A 3 -8.29 20.52 -64.74
CA VAL A 3 -7.41 20.41 -63.57
C VAL A 3 -6.72 19.06 -63.58
N LYS A 4 -5.38 19.04 -63.48
CA LYS A 4 -4.59 17.82 -63.25
C LYS A 4 -4.55 17.52 -61.76
N ASP A 5 -5.03 16.33 -61.44
CA ASP A 5 -5.03 15.68 -60.13
C ASP A 5 -3.59 15.43 -59.66
N LYS A 6 -3.28 15.80 -58.40
CA LYS A 6 -2.01 15.47 -57.74
C LYS A 6 -2.27 14.31 -56.80
N SER A 7 -1.84 13.12 -57.21
CA SER A 7 -1.78 11.94 -56.36
C SER A 7 -0.83 12.17 -55.17
N VAL A 8 -1.38 12.04 -53.96
CA VAL A 8 -0.62 12.00 -52.70
C VAL A 8 -0.01 10.60 -52.55
N SER A 9 1.32 10.53 -52.40
CA SER A 9 2.03 9.30 -52.04
C SER A 9 1.84 9.02 -50.55
N PHE A 10 1.21 7.89 -50.21
CA PHE A 10 1.22 7.36 -48.86
C PHE A 10 2.57 6.69 -48.61
N SER A 11 3.30 7.16 -47.60
CA SER A 11 4.51 6.51 -47.10
C SER A 11 4.12 5.25 -46.31
N ASP A 12 4.59 4.08 -46.74
CA ASP A 12 4.42 2.78 -46.08
C ASP A 12 5.27 2.62 -44.79
N GLU A 13 5.50 3.70 -44.02
CA GLU A 13 6.06 3.55 -42.68
C GLU A 13 4.94 3.16 -41.70
N PRO A 14 5.08 2.05 -40.96
CA PRO A 14 4.15 1.74 -39.89
C PRO A 14 4.13 2.92 -38.90
N PRO A 15 2.96 3.32 -38.37
CA PRO A 15 2.90 4.42 -37.42
C PRO A 15 3.87 4.11 -36.27
N LYS A 16 4.85 4.99 -36.04
CA LYS A 16 5.72 4.91 -34.86
C LYS A 16 4.82 4.73 -33.65
N THR A 17 4.90 3.57 -33.01
CA THR A 17 4.17 3.29 -31.77
C THR A 17 4.46 4.42 -30.79
N ALA A 18 3.43 5.09 -30.30
CA ALA A 18 3.60 6.19 -29.36
C ALA A 18 4.46 5.72 -28.18
N LYS A 19 5.54 6.45 -27.87
CA LYS A 19 6.43 6.11 -26.75
C LYS A 19 5.61 6.17 -25.44
N LYS A 20 5.89 5.24 -24.51
CA LYS A 20 5.28 5.30 -23.16
C LYS A 20 5.67 6.61 -22.49
N ARG A 21 4.71 7.23 -21.80
CA ARG A 21 4.99 8.34 -20.88
C ARG A 21 5.34 7.74 -19.51
N LEU A 22 6.50 8.11 -18.99
CA LEU A 22 7.00 7.59 -17.71
C LEU A 22 6.14 8.10 -16.57
N ILE A 23 5.74 7.20 -15.67
CA ILE A 23 5.15 7.55 -14.38
C ILE A 23 6.30 7.72 -13.38
N LEU A 24 6.45 8.90 -12.78
CA LEU A 24 7.42 9.16 -11.73
C LEU A 24 6.71 9.35 -10.39
N ASN A 25 7.08 8.52 -9.43
CA ASN A 25 6.67 8.65 -8.05
C ASN A 25 7.87 8.97 -7.17
N ALA A 26 7.68 9.80 -6.14
CA ALA A 26 8.69 9.98 -5.11
C ALA A 26 8.64 8.81 -4.13
N PHE A 27 9.72 8.06 -3.99
CA PHE A 27 9.79 6.92 -3.07
C PHE A 27 10.35 7.36 -1.72
N VAL A 28 9.46 7.49 -0.75
CA VAL A 28 9.73 8.06 0.57
C VAL A 28 9.26 7.12 1.66
N GLU A 29 9.71 7.35 2.88
CA GLU A 29 9.24 6.68 4.08
C GLU A 29 9.21 7.71 5.21
N THR A 30 8.33 7.54 6.17
CA THR A 30 8.16 8.40 7.34
C THR A 30 9.28 8.23 8.38
N CYS A 31 10.52 8.22 7.90
CA CYS A 31 11.75 8.07 8.66
C CYS A 31 12.88 8.87 7.99
N SER A 32 14.04 8.89 8.64
CA SER A 32 15.31 9.24 7.98
C SER A 32 15.98 7.97 7.43
N GLY A 33 16.96 8.10 6.53
CA GLY A 33 17.77 6.96 6.08
C GLY A 33 16.99 5.82 5.42
N HIS A 34 15.97 6.11 4.60
CA HIS A 34 15.08 5.11 3.97
C HIS A 34 15.83 4.07 3.11
N GLN A 35 16.44 4.50 2.00
CA GLN A 35 17.19 3.63 1.08
C GLN A 35 18.69 3.90 1.10
N SER A 36 19.11 5.00 1.74
CA SER A 36 20.50 5.46 1.76
C SER A 36 20.89 5.78 3.23
N PRO A 37 21.25 4.76 4.03
CA PRO A 37 21.47 4.92 5.46
C PRO A 37 22.69 5.79 5.76
N GLY A 38 22.60 6.61 6.81
CA GLY A 38 23.66 7.54 7.23
C GLY A 38 23.65 8.91 6.54
N LEU A 39 23.03 9.05 5.37
CA LEU A 39 23.04 10.32 4.61
C LEU A 39 22.37 11.50 5.31
N TRP A 40 21.61 11.28 6.38
CA TRP A 40 21.09 12.35 7.25
C TRP A 40 22.18 13.23 7.88
N LYS A 41 23.42 12.72 7.95
CA LYS A 41 24.60 13.48 8.41
C LYS A 41 25.06 14.53 7.39
N HIS A 42 24.66 14.40 6.12
CA HIS A 42 25.03 15.35 5.08
C HIS A 42 24.38 16.73 5.37
N PRO A 43 25.10 17.85 5.28
CA PRO A 43 24.61 19.16 5.70
C PRO A 43 23.36 19.65 4.94
N ASP A 44 23.21 19.23 3.68
CA ASP A 44 22.04 19.58 2.85
C ASP A 44 20.87 18.61 2.98
N ASP A 45 21.01 17.50 3.71
CA ASP A 45 19.89 16.60 3.95
C ASP A 45 18.90 17.19 4.94
N GLN A 46 17.61 16.98 4.68
CA GLN A 46 16.51 17.41 5.53
C GLN A 46 15.59 16.26 5.91
N SER A 47 15.99 15.00 5.66
CA SER A 47 15.15 13.84 5.93
C SER A 47 14.82 13.67 7.41
N MET A 48 15.69 14.14 8.31
CA MET A 48 15.45 14.14 9.77
C MET A 48 14.22 14.96 10.20
N ASN A 49 13.69 15.81 9.32
CA ASN A 49 12.49 16.61 9.58
C ASN A 49 11.18 15.84 9.36
N PHE A 50 11.22 14.51 9.16
CA PHE A 50 10.04 13.65 8.93
C PHE A 50 8.94 13.75 10.01
N ASN A 51 9.25 14.30 11.19
CA ASN A 51 8.30 14.56 12.27
C ASN A 51 7.48 15.87 12.11
N ASP A 52 7.82 16.73 11.15
CA ASP A 52 7.11 17.98 10.88
C ASP A 52 6.17 17.82 9.68
N VAL A 53 4.87 18.10 9.87
CA VAL A 53 3.89 18.08 8.77
C VAL A 53 4.26 19.04 7.63
N LYS A 54 4.93 20.17 7.92
CA LYS A 54 5.34 21.14 6.90
C LYS A 54 6.39 20.57 5.96
N HIS A 55 7.26 19.68 6.44
CA HIS A 55 8.25 18.99 5.61
C HIS A 55 7.55 18.23 4.47
N TRP A 56 6.54 17.43 4.82
CA TRP A 56 5.75 16.64 3.88
C TRP A 56 4.89 17.50 2.95
N VAL A 57 4.24 18.54 3.48
CA VAL A 57 3.44 19.48 2.67
C VAL A 57 4.29 20.21 1.64
N ASN A 58 5.49 20.66 2.01
CA ASN A 58 6.39 21.35 1.09
C ASN A 58 6.91 20.40 0.01
N LEU A 59 7.27 19.17 0.38
CA LEU A 59 7.68 18.15 -0.58
C LEU A 59 6.55 17.83 -1.57
N ALA A 60 5.32 17.61 -1.09
CA ALA A 60 4.17 17.33 -1.96
C ALA A 60 3.93 18.44 -2.99
N LYS A 61 3.98 19.71 -2.57
CA LYS A 61 3.89 20.86 -3.49
C LYS A 61 5.00 20.88 -4.53
N GLN A 62 6.23 20.62 -4.10
CA GLN A 62 7.39 20.59 -4.98
C GLN A 62 7.23 19.49 -6.04
N LEU A 63 6.86 18.28 -5.61
CA LEU A 63 6.64 17.14 -6.50
C LEU A 63 5.52 17.40 -7.50
N GLU A 64 4.40 17.97 -7.04
CA GLU A 64 3.28 18.31 -7.91
C GLU A 64 3.68 19.33 -8.99
N ALA A 65 4.36 20.40 -8.60
CA ALA A 65 4.86 21.41 -9.54
C ALA A 65 5.90 20.83 -10.52
N GLY A 66 6.65 19.82 -10.08
CA GLY A 66 7.59 19.05 -10.90
C GLY A 66 6.94 18.06 -11.87
N GLY A 67 5.62 17.82 -11.75
CA GLY A 67 4.88 16.87 -12.57
C GLY A 67 5.06 15.41 -12.17
N PHE A 68 5.44 15.12 -10.91
CA PHE A 68 5.38 13.75 -10.38
C PHE A 68 3.94 13.25 -10.33
N GLN A 69 3.70 11.99 -10.65
CA GLN A 69 2.35 11.41 -10.63
C GLN A 69 1.91 11.04 -9.21
N GLY A 70 2.86 10.81 -8.31
CA GLY A 70 2.53 10.52 -6.92
C GLY A 70 3.70 10.45 -5.96
N MET A 71 3.36 10.22 -4.70
CA MET A 71 4.27 9.82 -3.64
C MET A 71 4.00 8.35 -3.30
N PHE A 72 5.02 7.52 -3.38
CA PHE A 72 4.98 6.14 -2.87
C PHE A 72 5.61 6.14 -1.49
N ILE A 73 4.78 6.03 -0.46
CA ILE A 73 5.13 6.13 0.95
C ILE A 73 5.25 4.72 1.51
N ALA A 74 6.49 4.25 1.67
CA ALA A 74 6.83 2.98 2.30
C ALA A 74 6.49 3.00 3.80
N ASP A 75 6.43 1.81 4.39
CA ASP A 75 6.25 1.62 5.82
C ASP A 75 6.75 0.23 6.25
N VAL A 76 7.24 0.17 7.48
CA VAL A 76 7.59 -1.06 8.19
C VAL A 76 7.09 -0.99 9.63
N LEU A 77 6.58 -2.11 10.13
CA LEU A 77 6.04 -2.24 11.49
C LEU A 77 7.03 -2.87 12.48
N GLY A 78 8.27 -3.11 12.03
CA GLY A 78 9.34 -3.72 12.81
C GLY A 78 10.67 -3.08 12.44
N GLY A 79 11.62 -3.09 13.38
CA GLY A 79 12.98 -2.65 13.09
C GLY A 79 13.82 -3.75 12.45
N TYR A 80 14.91 -3.34 11.81
CA TYR A 80 15.86 -4.21 11.11
C TYR A 80 16.82 -4.88 12.11
N ASP A 81 16.44 -6.06 12.60
CA ASP A 81 17.11 -6.77 13.71
C ASP A 81 17.87 -8.05 13.30
N VAL A 82 17.97 -8.32 12.00
CA VAL A 82 18.64 -9.53 11.47
C VAL A 82 20.16 -9.42 11.59
N TYR A 83 20.75 -8.31 11.14
CA TYR A 83 22.20 -8.13 11.16
C TYR A 83 22.74 -8.12 12.59
N SER A 84 23.70 -8.99 12.88
CA SER A 84 24.25 -9.19 14.23
C SER A 84 23.18 -9.55 15.29
N SER A 85 22.00 -10.04 14.86
CA SER A 85 20.85 -10.28 15.74
C SER A 85 20.52 -9.07 16.65
N SER A 86 20.64 -7.85 16.11
CA SER A 86 20.52 -6.62 16.89
C SER A 86 19.86 -5.48 16.12
N LEU A 87 19.03 -4.70 16.80
CA LEU A 87 18.53 -3.43 16.28
C LEU A 87 19.57 -2.30 16.34
N LYS A 88 20.67 -2.48 17.08
CA LYS A 88 21.63 -1.40 17.34
C LYS A 88 22.18 -0.75 16.06
N PRO A 89 22.57 -1.51 15.01
CA PRO A 89 23.03 -0.91 13.75
C PRO A 89 21.98 -0.01 13.09
N ALA A 90 20.71 -0.45 13.03
CA ALA A 90 19.62 0.34 12.46
C ALA A 90 19.35 1.61 13.29
N ILE A 91 19.28 1.48 14.61
CA ILE A 91 19.04 2.60 15.53
C ILE A 91 20.16 3.65 15.42
N ALA A 92 21.42 3.22 15.44
CA ALA A 92 22.56 4.14 15.46
C ALA A 92 22.73 4.89 14.13
N SER A 93 22.45 4.23 13.01
CA SER A 93 22.60 4.81 11.67
C SER A 93 21.37 5.61 11.20
N GLY A 94 20.23 5.44 11.86
CA GLY A 94 18.95 5.98 11.42
C GLY A 94 18.34 5.21 10.25
N ALA A 95 18.72 3.95 10.03
CA ALA A 95 18.24 3.15 8.90
C ALA A 95 16.81 2.65 9.14
N GLN A 96 15.83 3.34 8.57
CA GLN A 96 14.40 3.12 8.79
C GLN A 96 14.01 3.08 10.28
N TRP A 97 14.73 3.86 11.10
CA TRP A 97 14.47 3.98 12.53
C TRP A 97 14.83 5.38 13.05
N PRO A 98 13.95 6.04 13.81
CA PRO A 98 12.55 5.67 14.07
C PRO A 98 11.67 5.88 12.82
N VAL A 99 10.48 5.29 12.80
CA VAL A 99 9.50 5.40 11.70
C VAL A 99 8.11 5.76 12.26
N ASN A 100 7.42 6.69 11.60
CA ASN A 100 6.06 7.13 11.97
C ASN A 100 5.00 6.49 11.07
N GLU A 101 3.73 6.50 11.50
CA GLU A 101 2.62 6.00 10.69
C GLU A 101 2.38 6.86 9.43
N PRO A 102 2.28 6.27 8.22
CA PRO A 102 2.33 7.02 6.97
C PRO A 102 0.99 7.62 6.51
N LEU A 103 -0.15 7.11 6.95
CA LEU A 103 -1.46 7.54 6.44
C LEU A 103 -1.88 8.90 7.00
N ALA A 104 -1.54 9.20 8.26
CA ALA A 104 -1.98 10.41 8.95
C ALA A 104 -1.63 11.72 8.22
N MET A 105 -0.43 11.78 7.63
CA MET A 105 0.06 12.99 6.95
C MET A 105 -0.56 13.25 5.57
N VAL A 106 -1.22 12.25 4.97
CA VAL A 106 -1.78 12.36 3.61
C VAL A 106 -2.82 13.47 3.52
N SER A 107 -3.67 13.64 4.53
CA SER A 107 -4.70 14.69 4.53
C SER A 107 -4.11 16.11 4.42
N ALA A 108 -2.98 16.36 5.08
CA ALA A 108 -2.31 17.66 5.03
C ALA A 108 -1.66 17.91 3.66
N MET A 109 -1.01 16.90 3.08
CA MET A 109 -0.43 16.99 1.73
C MET A 109 -1.51 17.16 0.66
N ALA A 110 -2.60 16.39 0.78
CA ALA A 110 -3.73 16.44 -0.13
C ALA A 110 -4.44 17.80 -0.09
N ALA A 111 -4.60 18.42 1.08
CA ALA A 111 -5.16 19.77 1.19
C ALA A 111 -4.30 20.86 0.53
N ALA A 112 -3.03 20.55 0.22
CA ALA A 112 -2.06 21.48 -0.33
C ALA A 112 -1.70 21.21 -1.80
N THR A 113 -2.35 20.21 -2.42
CA THR A 113 -2.09 19.73 -3.79
C THR A 113 -3.40 19.38 -4.49
N GLU A 114 -3.42 19.32 -5.82
CA GLU A 114 -4.65 19.11 -6.60
C GLU A 114 -4.71 17.75 -7.34
N SER A 115 -3.60 17.26 -7.86
CA SER A 115 -3.52 16.10 -8.76
C SER A 115 -2.55 15.00 -8.28
N LEU A 116 -1.59 15.33 -7.41
CA LEU A 116 -0.60 14.37 -6.90
C LEU A 116 -1.28 13.18 -6.18
N GLY A 117 -0.96 11.95 -6.58
CA GLY A 117 -1.41 10.72 -5.94
C GLY A 117 -0.60 10.35 -4.70
N PHE A 118 -1.20 9.60 -3.77
CA PHE A 118 -0.54 9.13 -2.54
C PHE A 118 -0.68 7.62 -2.39
N GLY A 119 0.32 6.86 -2.82
CA GLY A 119 0.40 5.41 -2.62
C GLY A 119 0.98 5.08 -1.25
N VAL A 120 0.13 4.68 -0.30
CA VAL A 120 0.53 4.45 1.11
C VAL A 120 0.67 2.97 1.40
N THR A 121 1.79 2.56 2.00
CA THR A 121 2.01 1.18 2.43
C THR A 121 1.28 0.90 3.74
N ILE A 122 0.42 -0.12 3.74
CA ILE A 122 -0.23 -0.60 4.95
C ILE A 122 -0.34 -2.13 4.89
N SER A 123 0.07 -2.79 5.97
CA SER A 123 0.09 -4.25 6.07
C SER A 123 -1.28 -4.85 6.35
N THR A 124 -1.60 -5.98 5.70
CA THR A 124 -2.82 -6.78 5.97
C THR A 124 -2.65 -7.75 7.15
N SER A 125 -1.45 -7.87 7.71
CA SER A 125 -1.15 -8.94 8.67
C SER A 125 -1.70 -8.72 10.07
N TYR A 126 -1.81 -7.46 10.50
CA TYR A 126 -1.95 -7.12 11.92
C TYR A 126 -3.17 -6.27 12.29
N GLU A 127 -3.62 -5.35 11.42
CA GLU A 127 -4.82 -4.53 11.66
C GLU A 127 -6.07 -5.20 11.07
N GLN A 128 -7.22 -5.11 11.76
CA GLN A 128 -8.49 -5.66 11.27
C GLN A 128 -9.01 -4.93 10.03
N PRO A 129 -9.54 -5.64 9.01
CA PRO A 129 -9.96 -5.05 7.73
C PRO A 129 -11.06 -4.00 7.88
N TYR A 130 -12.01 -4.20 8.80
CA TYR A 130 -13.11 -3.25 8.99
C TYR A 130 -12.63 -1.86 9.43
N HIS A 131 -11.61 -1.80 10.30
CA HIS A 131 -11.05 -0.54 10.77
C HIS A 131 -10.24 0.14 9.67
N LEU A 132 -9.40 -0.62 8.97
CA LEU A 132 -8.59 -0.09 7.86
C LEU A 132 -9.47 0.41 6.71
N ALA A 133 -10.54 -0.31 6.36
CA ALA A 133 -11.49 0.09 5.32
C ALA A 133 -12.05 1.50 5.56
N ARG A 134 -12.36 1.83 6.83
CA ARG A 134 -12.82 3.15 7.23
C ARG A 134 -11.73 4.22 7.08
N ARG A 135 -10.50 3.93 7.53
CA ARG A 135 -9.37 4.88 7.42
C ARG A 135 -9.06 5.22 5.97
N LEU A 136 -8.99 4.21 5.10
CA LEU A 136 -8.76 4.38 3.67
C LEU A 136 -9.91 5.11 2.97
N SER A 137 -11.18 4.75 3.22
CA SER A 137 -12.32 5.51 2.65
C SER A 137 -12.31 6.98 3.10
N THR A 138 -11.92 7.26 4.34
CA THR A 138 -11.83 8.63 4.86
C THR A 138 -10.79 9.44 4.08
N VAL A 139 -9.59 8.89 3.90
CA VAL A 139 -8.52 9.58 3.16
C VAL A 139 -8.86 9.68 1.67
N ASP A 140 -9.53 8.69 1.09
CA ASP A 140 -10.01 8.75 -0.30
C ASP A 140 -11.01 9.91 -0.51
N HIS A 141 -11.95 10.12 0.44
CA HIS A 141 -12.83 11.30 0.43
C HIS A 141 -12.03 12.61 0.59
N LEU A 142 -11.18 12.70 1.61
CA LEU A 142 -10.45 13.94 1.93
C LEU A 142 -9.44 14.35 0.85
N SER A 143 -8.91 13.38 0.11
CA SER A 143 -7.96 13.63 -0.97
C SER A 143 -8.61 13.88 -2.33
N GLY A 144 -9.94 13.74 -2.44
CA GLY A 144 -10.64 13.82 -3.73
C GLY A 144 -10.38 12.62 -4.62
N GLY A 145 -10.16 11.44 -4.04
CA GLY A 145 -9.89 10.21 -4.78
C GLY A 145 -8.43 10.08 -5.22
N ARG A 146 -7.46 10.60 -4.44
CA ARG A 146 -6.04 10.54 -4.79
C ARG A 146 -5.24 9.52 -3.98
N LEU A 147 -5.93 8.63 -3.26
CA LEU A 147 -5.32 7.59 -2.46
C LEU A 147 -5.00 6.34 -3.31
N GLY A 148 -3.81 5.80 -3.12
CA GLY A 148 -3.44 4.43 -3.46
C GLY A 148 -3.04 3.66 -2.20
N TRP A 149 -3.23 2.35 -2.21
CA TRP A 149 -2.83 1.47 -1.12
C TRP A 149 -1.83 0.44 -1.64
N ASN A 150 -0.59 0.52 -1.15
CA ASN A 150 0.41 -0.52 -1.33
C ASN A 150 0.19 -1.63 -0.29
N ILE A 151 -0.31 -2.77 -0.77
CA ILE A 151 -0.60 -3.95 0.04
C ILE A 151 0.69 -4.72 0.30
N VAL A 152 0.97 -4.95 1.57
CA VAL A 152 2.09 -5.78 2.02
C VAL A 152 1.64 -6.78 3.08
N THR A 153 2.33 -7.92 3.17
CA THR A 153 2.10 -8.92 4.22
C THR A 153 3.13 -8.83 5.36
N GLY A 154 4.11 -7.93 5.25
CA GLY A 154 5.27 -7.84 6.14
C GLY A 154 6.26 -8.99 5.97
N TYR A 155 7.46 -8.79 6.50
CA TYR A 155 8.58 -9.76 6.48
C TYR A 155 9.49 -9.70 7.71
N LEU A 156 9.37 -8.65 8.55
CA LEU A 156 10.15 -8.51 9.78
C LEU A 156 9.44 -9.20 10.93
N ASN A 157 10.07 -10.24 11.49
CA ASN A 157 9.47 -11.01 12.60
C ASN A 157 9.25 -10.15 13.86
N SER A 158 10.05 -9.09 14.05
CA SER A 158 9.88 -8.12 15.13
C SER A 158 8.50 -7.45 15.13
N ALA A 159 7.90 -7.19 13.96
CA ALA A 159 6.54 -6.68 13.85
C ALA A 159 5.52 -7.67 14.43
N SER A 160 5.65 -8.95 14.08
CA SER A 160 4.77 -10.01 14.55
C SER A 160 4.79 -10.11 16.07
N ARG A 161 5.98 -10.27 16.67
CA ARG A 161 6.11 -10.42 18.12
C ARG A 161 5.43 -9.29 18.91
N ASN A 162 5.50 -8.05 18.40
CA ASN A 162 4.87 -6.90 19.05
C ASN A 162 3.36 -6.78 18.81
N LEU A 163 2.86 -7.20 17.64
CA LEU A 163 1.47 -6.99 17.22
C LEU A 163 0.56 -8.22 17.41
N THR A 164 1.15 -9.39 17.67
CA THR A 164 0.43 -10.66 17.86
C THR A 164 0.73 -11.29 19.22
N ASN A 165 0.94 -10.45 20.25
CA ASN A 165 1.16 -10.88 21.64
C ASN A 165 2.27 -11.94 21.77
N GLY A 166 3.43 -11.68 21.16
CA GLY A 166 4.62 -12.54 21.22
C GLY A 166 4.66 -13.65 20.17
N ALA A 167 3.61 -13.86 19.37
CA ALA A 167 3.63 -14.90 18.34
C ALA A 167 4.55 -14.56 17.16
N ASP A 168 5.22 -15.59 16.63
CA ASP A 168 6.03 -15.48 15.42
C ASP A 168 5.15 -15.24 14.19
N GLN A 169 5.80 -14.74 13.14
CA GLN A 169 5.16 -14.46 11.87
C GLN A 169 4.61 -15.74 11.23
N LEU A 170 3.39 -15.66 10.69
CA LEU A 170 2.84 -16.75 9.88
C LEU A 170 3.75 -17.08 8.69
N GLU A 171 3.72 -18.35 8.30
CA GLU A 171 4.38 -18.85 7.09
C GLU A 171 3.98 -18.04 5.86
N HIS A 172 4.92 -17.88 4.94
CA HIS A 172 4.81 -16.95 3.81
C HIS A 172 3.51 -17.13 3.01
N ASP A 173 3.18 -18.36 2.63
CA ASP A 173 2.00 -18.66 1.82
C ASP A 173 0.70 -18.47 2.62
N GLU A 174 0.70 -18.78 3.92
CA GLU A 174 -0.45 -18.54 4.80
C GLU A 174 -0.72 -17.04 4.97
N ARG A 175 0.34 -16.20 5.00
CA ARG A 175 0.16 -14.74 4.98
C ARG A 175 -0.55 -14.26 3.73
N TYR A 176 -0.23 -14.81 2.56
CA TYR A 176 -0.92 -14.47 1.32
C TYR A 176 -2.35 -15.02 1.30
N ALA A 177 -2.60 -16.22 1.81
CA ALA A 177 -3.95 -16.75 1.94
C ALA A 177 -4.82 -15.87 2.86
N LYS A 178 -4.27 -15.40 3.99
CA LYS A 178 -4.93 -14.42 4.85
C LYS A 178 -5.14 -13.07 4.15
N CYS A 179 -4.16 -12.62 3.37
CA CYS A 179 -4.24 -11.39 2.58
C CYS A 179 -5.34 -11.45 1.50
N GLU A 180 -5.53 -12.59 0.83
CA GLU A 180 -6.61 -12.79 -0.13
C GLU A 180 -8.00 -12.62 0.51
N GLU A 181 -8.24 -13.27 1.65
CA GLU A 181 -9.51 -13.11 2.37
C GLU A 181 -9.67 -11.67 2.92
N TYR A 182 -8.57 -11.03 3.34
CA TYR A 182 -8.56 -9.63 3.72
C TYR A 182 -9.11 -8.76 2.59
N MET A 183 -8.60 -8.93 1.37
CA MET A 183 -9.04 -8.16 0.20
C MET A 183 -10.50 -8.43 -0.15
N GLU A 184 -10.97 -9.66 0.02
CA GLU A 184 -12.39 -9.98 -0.18
C GLU A 184 -13.28 -9.17 0.78
N VAL A 185 -12.92 -9.09 2.08
CA VAL A 185 -13.63 -8.26 3.05
C VAL A 185 -13.59 -6.78 2.63
N MET A 186 -12.42 -6.26 2.28
CA MET A 186 -12.24 -4.85 1.90
C MET A 186 -13.11 -4.48 0.68
N TYR A 187 -13.07 -5.31 -0.37
CA TYR A 187 -13.87 -5.06 -1.57
C TYR A 187 -15.37 -5.18 -1.30
N LYS A 188 -15.81 -6.11 -0.47
CA LYS A 188 -17.22 -6.19 -0.07
C LYS A 188 -17.66 -4.93 0.67
N LEU A 189 -16.85 -4.41 1.60
CA LEU A 189 -17.15 -3.18 2.34
C LEU A 189 -17.27 -1.97 1.40
N TRP A 190 -16.27 -1.74 0.54
CA TRP A 190 -16.25 -0.56 -0.34
C TRP A 190 -17.24 -0.59 -1.49
N ASN A 191 -17.51 -1.78 -2.05
CA ASN A 191 -18.23 -1.90 -3.32
C ASN A 191 -19.65 -2.47 -3.14
N SER A 192 -19.85 -3.41 -2.21
CA SER A 192 -21.14 -4.12 -2.07
C SER A 192 -22.06 -3.56 -0.99
N SER A 193 -21.51 -2.90 0.04
CA SER A 193 -22.28 -2.50 1.22
C SER A 193 -23.22 -1.30 0.95
N TRP A 194 -22.84 -0.41 0.03
CA TRP A 194 -23.62 0.79 -0.31
C TRP A 194 -23.87 0.87 -1.81
N ARG A 195 -25.15 1.04 -2.21
CA ARG A 195 -25.49 1.32 -3.61
C ARG A 195 -24.96 2.70 -4.03
N SER A 196 -24.69 2.88 -5.31
CA SER A 196 -24.08 4.12 -5.85
C SER A 196 -24.91 5.38 -5.64
N ASP A 197 -26.22 5.24 -5.45
CA ASP A 197 -27.21 6.30 -5.23
C ASP A 197 -27.80 6.26 -3.80
N ALA A 198 -27.14 5.56 -2.85
CA ALA A 198 -27.65 5.41 -1.49
C ALA A 198 -27.80 6.74 -0.75
N VAL A 199 -26.88 7.67 -0.97
CA VAL A 199 -26.91 9.02 -0.36
C VAL A 199 -27.78 9.94 -1.21
N GLN A 200 -28.91 10.36 -0.67
CA GLN A 200 -29.92 11.15 -1.39
C GLN A 200 -29.93 12.64 -1.01
N LEU A 201 -29.54 12.98 0.23
CA LEU A 201 -29.59 14.35 0.77
C LEU A 201 -30.95 15.03 0.56
N ASN A 202 -32.04 14.28 0.64
CA ASN A 202 -33.37 14.76 0.31
C ASN A 202 -33.95 15.59 1.46
N ARG A 203 -33.77 16.91 1.38
CA ARG A 203 -34.25 17.88 2.38
C ARG A 203 -35.78 17.91 2.52
N LYS A 204 -36.53 17.50 1.49
CA LYS A 204 -38.01 17.50 1.52
C LYS A 204 -38.54 16.33 2.34
N THR A 205 -37.97 15.14 2.17
CA THR A 205 -38.38 13.93 2.90
C THR A 205 -37.61 13.73 4.21
N GLY A 206 -36.51 14.46 4.43
CA GLY A 206 -35.63 14.29 5.58
C GLY A 206 -34.67 13.10 5.45
N ILE A 207 -34.64 12.42 4.30
CA ILE A 207 -33.79 11.23 4.08
C ILE A 207 -32.39 11.69 3.63
N TYR A 208 -31.40 11.49 4.49
CA TYR A 208 -29.99 11.68 4.13
C TYR A 208 -29.49 10.52 3.25
N THR A 209 -29.68 9.29 3.72
CA THR A 209 -29.35 8.03 3.03
C THR A 209 -30.58 7.14 3.04
N ASP A 210 -30.89 6.50 1.91
CA ASP A 210 -31.94 5.50 1.84
C ASP A 210 -31.50 4.19 2.51
N PRO A 211 -32.15 3.76 3.60
CA PRO A 211 -31.73 2.57 4.33
C PRO A 211 -31.88 1.28 3.53
N SER A 212 -32.73 1.25 2.49
CA SER A 212 -32.86 0.08 1.61
C SER A 212 -31.67 -0.10 0.66
N LEU A 213 -30.80 0.92 0.56
CA LEU A 213 -29.64 0.99 -0.33
C LEU A 213 -28.30 0.81 0.41
N VAL A 214 -28.37 0.41 1.67
CA VAL A 214 -27.24 0.03 2.52
C VAL A 214 -27.48 -1.36 3.06
N ARG A 215 -26.47 -2.23 3.02
CA ARG A 215 -26.58 -3.61 3.48
C ARG A 215 -25.31 -4.11 4.14
N GLU A 216 -25.49 -5.05 5.05
CA GLU A 216 -24.45 -5.91 5.56
C GLU A 216 -23.77 -6.71 4.44
N ILE A 217 -22.47 -6.95 4.60
CA ILE A 217 -21.68 -7.77 3.67
C ILE A 217 -21.69 -9.26 4.06
N ASN A 218 -22.06 -9.58 5.30
CA ASN A 218 -22.23 -10.93 5.83
C ASN A 218 -21.03 -11.85 5.52
N HIS A 219 -19.81 -11.34 5.61
CA HIS A 219 -18.61 -12.12 5.33
C HIS A 219 -18.33 -13.09 6.49
N LYS A 220 -18.14 -14.37 6.16
CA LYS A 220 -17.68 -15.43 7.07
C LYS A 220 -16.67 -16.31 6.33
N GLY A 221 -15.39 -16.09 6.57
CA GLY A 221 -14.28 -16.84 6.00
C GLY A 221 -13.47 -17.59 7.05
N LYS A 222 -12.28 -18.06 6.66
CA LYS A 222 -11.35 -18.78 7.54
C LYS A 222 -10.71 -17.83 8.56
N TYR A 223 -10.38 -16.61 8.15
CA TYR A 223 -9.63 -15.65 8.95
C TYR A 223 -10.49 -14.54 9.54
N TYR A 224 -11.62 -14.20 8.90
CA TYR A 224 -12.43 -13.05 9.23
C TYR A 224 -13.92 -13.38 9.27
N THR A 225 -14.62 -12.79 10.24
CA THR A 225 -16.08 -12.73 10.30
C THR A 225 -16.47 -11.27 10.45
N VAL A 226 -17.07 -10.69 9.40
CA VAL A 226 -17.40 -9.26 9.33
C VAL A 226 -18.82 -9.10 8.80
N PRO A 227 -19.80 -8.81 9.67
CA PRO A 227 -21.18 -8.57 9.25
C PRO A 227 -21.32 -7.33 8.35
N GLY A 228 -20.68 -6.22 8.70
CA GLY A 228 -20.92 -4.91 8.08
C GLY A 228 -22.11 -4.18 8.75
N PRO A 229 -22.74 -3.20 8.07
CA PRO A 229 -22.35 -2.58 6.79
C PRO A 229 -21.05 -1.78 6.90
N HIS A 230 -20.49 -1.30 5.78
CA HIS A 230 -19.40 -0.32 5.83
C HIS A 230 -19.88 0.99 6.45
N MET A 231 -19.02 1.67 7.22
CA MET A 231 -19.39 2.91 7.91
C MET A 231 -19.35 4.14 7.01
N CYS A 232 -18.60 4.09 5.91
CA CYS A 232 -18.41 5.22 5.00
C CYS A 232 -19.30 5.08 3.77
N GLN A 233 -19.93 6.17 3.36
CA GLN A 233 -20.56 6.26 2.04
C GLN A 233 -19.52 6.09 0.93
N PRO A 234 -19.92 5.70 -0.31
CA PRO A 234 -19.01 5.55 -1.44
C PRO A 234 -18.11 6.77 -1.61
N SER A 235 -16.79 6.56 -1.60
CA SER A 235 -15.77 7.58 -1.88
C SER A 235 -15.53 7.73 -3.38
N PRO A 236 -14.84 8.78 -3.87
CA PRO A 236 -14.67 9.04 -5.30
C PRO A 236 -14.14 7.83 -6.09
N GLN A 237 -13.23 7.06 -5.51
CA GLN A 237 -12.69 5.84 -6.13
C GLN A 237 -13.37 4.55 -5.66
N ARG A 238 -14.16 4.61 -4.57
CA ARG A 238 -14.56 3.49 -3.69
C ARG A 238 -13.38 2.68 -3.17
N THR A 239 -12.79 1.90 -4.06
CA THR A 239 -11.56 1.16 -3.83
C THR A 239 -10.38 2.06 -4.24
N PRO A 240 -9.46 2.42 -3.34
CA PRO A 240 -8.24 3.16 -3.69
C PRO A 240 -7.45 2.43 -4.78
N VAL A 241 -6.51 3.10 -5.46
CA VAL A 241 -5.61 2.42 -6.41
C VAL A 241 -4.88 1.29 -5.69
N ILE A 242 -5.00 0.07 -6.18
CA ILE A 242 -4.36 -1.09 -5.54
C ILE A 242 -2.93 -1.22 -6.04
N MET A 243 -1.98 -1.12 -5.12
CA MET A 243 -0.55 -1.27 -5.38
C MET A 243 0.02 -2.47 -4.64
N GLN A 244 1.08 -3.08 -5.17
CA GLN A 244 1.71 -4.25 -4.56
C GLN A 244 3.21 -4.34 -4.89
N ALA A 245 4.00 -4.97 -4.02
CA ALA A 245 5.47 -5.06 -4.17
C ALA A 245 6.08 -6.48 -4.02
N GLY A 246 5.25 -7.52 -3.92
CA GLY A 246 5.67 -8.89 -3.65
C GLY A 246 6.09 -9.64 -4.90
N THR A 247 7.33 -10.12 -4.92
CA THR A 247 7.95 -10.81 -6.08
C THR A 247 7.96 -12.33 -5.97
N SER A 248 7.48 -12.89 -4.85
CA SER A 248 7.35 -14.34 -4.65
C SER A 248 6.29 -14.95 -5.57
N ARG A 249 6.21 -16.29 -5.64
CA ARG A 249 5.17 -16.96 -6.46
C ARG A 249 3.75 -16.54 -6.04
N ALA A 250 3.45 -16.59 -4.74
CA ALA A 250 2.18 -16.13 -4.20
C ALA A 250 1.99 -14.62 -4.42
N GLY A 251 3.06 -13.82 -4.23
CA GLY A 251 3.03 -12.38 -4.48
C GLY A 251 2.70 -12.01 -5.92
N LYS A 252 3.27 -12.74 -6.90
CA LYS A 252 3.01 -12.53 -8.33
C LYS A 252 1.57 -12.90 -8.71
N SER A 253 1.07 -14.02 -8.21
CA SER A 253 -0.33 -14.42 -8.41
C SER A 253 -1.30 -13.40 -7.82
N PHE A 254 -1.04 -12.94 -6.59
CA PHE A 254 -1.81 -11.88 -5.94
C PHE A 254 -1.77 -10.58 -6.75
N ALA A 255 -0.58 -10.17 -7.22
CA ALA A 255 -0.42 -8.97 -8.02
C ALA A 255 -1.16 -9.05 -9.36
N ALA A 256 -1.06 -10.18 -10.06
CA ALA A 256 -1.78 -10.42 -11.30
C ALA A 256 -3.31 -10.28 -11.12
N GLN A 257 -3.82 -10.72 -9.98
CA GLN A 257 -5.25 -10.64 -9.66
C GLN A 257 -5.72 -9.24 -9.25
N HIS A 258 -4.95 -8.53 -8.40
CA HIS A 258 -5.42 -7.33 -7.70
C HIS A 258 -4.69 -6.03 -8.06
N ALA A 259 -3.43 -6.08 -8.50
CA ALA A 259 -2.64 -4.86 -8.63
C ALA A 259 -3.07 -4.03 -9.84
N GLU A 260 -3.14 -2.72 -9.66
CA GLU A 260 -3.20 -1.69 -10.69
C GLU A 260 -1.83 -1.01 -10.85
N GLY A 261 -1.06 -0.93 -9.75
CA GLY A 261 0.36 -0.55 -9.73
C GLY A 261 1.24 -1.61 -9.08
N ILE A 262 2.41 -1.87 -9.63
CA ILE A 262 3.38 -2.81 -9.06
C ILE A 262 4.70 -2.09 -8.84
N PHE A 263 5.24 -2.22 -7.64
CA PHE A 263 6.59 -1.80 -7.31
C PHE A 263 7.56 -2.98 -7.49
N VAL A 264 8.62 -2.78 -8.27
CA VAL A 264 9.71 -3.76 -8.42
C VAL A 264 11.05 -3.14 -8.04
N SER A 265 11.94 -3.92 -7.44
CA SER A 265 13.27 -3.45 -7.08
C SER A 265 14.31 -4.50 -7.49
N ALA A 266 15.27 -4.07 -8.31
CA ALA A 266 16.47 -4.84 -8.66
C ALA A 266 17.56 -3.89 -9.14
N HIS A 267 18.81 -4.38 -9.17
CA HIS A 267 19.96 -3.63 -9.67
C HIS A 267 20.06 -3.59 -11.20
N SER A 268 19.23 -4.36 -11.93
CA SER A 268 19.22 -4.39 -13.39
C SER A 268 17.87 -4.80 -13.97
N THR A 269 17.68 -4.46 -15.24
CA THR A 269 16.54 -4.87 -16.09
C THR A 269 16.34 -6.38 -16.10
N ALA A 270 17.44 -7.15 -16.21
CA ALA A 270 17.41 -8.61 -16.20
C ALA A 270 16.81 -9.19 -14.90
N GLY A 271 16.98 -8.49 -13.78
CA GLY A 271 16.44 -8.92 -12.47
C GLY A 271 14.92 -8.84 -12.37
N VAL A 272 14.26 -8.00 -13.18
CA VAL A 272 12.79 -7.79 -13.11
C VAL A 272 12.05 -8.28 -14.35
N LYS A 273 12.70 -8.32 -15.52
CA LYS A 273 12.07 -8.62 -16.82
C LYS A 273 11.19 -9.87 -16.79
N LYS A 274 11.72 -10.98 -16.27
CA LYS A 274 10.99 -12.26 -16.23
C LYS A 274 9.77 -12.19 -15.30
N SER A 275 9.91 -11.56 -14.13
CA SER A 275 8.82 -11.41 -13.17
C SER A 275 7.70 -10.51 -13.70
N ILE A 276 8.05 -9.42 -14.40
CA ILE A 276 7.08 -8.52 -15.04
C ILE A 276 6.27 -9.27 -16.10
N ALA A 277 6.96 -9.99 -17.00
CA ALA A 277 6.33 -10.77 -18.04
C ALA A 277 5.39 -11.86 -17.46
N ASP A 278 5.83 -12.53 -16.39
CA ASP A 278 5.05 -13.57 -15.69
C ASP A 278 3.77 -13.00 -15.07
N ILE A 279 3.85 -11.88 -14.35
CA ILE A 279 2.67 -11.22 -13.76
C ILE A 279 1.68 -10.80 -14.85
N ARG A 280 2.18 -10.21 -15.94
CA ARG A 280 1.34 -9.79 -17.08
C ARG A 280 0.68 -10.97 -17.78
N ALA A 281 1.37 -12.09 -17.93
CA ALA A 281 0.79 -13.32 -18.47
C ALA A 281 -0.31 -13.88 -17.57
N GLN A 282 -0.07 -13.99 -16.27
CA GLN A 282 -1.07 -14.43 -15.29
C GLN A 282 -2.30 -13.49 -15.26
N ALA A 283 -2.10 -12.18 -15.38
CA ALA A 283 -3.20 -11.23 -15.46
C ALA A 283 -4.08 -11.48 -16.70
N ALA A 284 -3.47 -11.77 -17.86
CA ALA A 284 -4.20 -12.15 -19.07
C ALA A 284 -5.00 -13.44 -18.89
N GLU A 285 -4.42 -14.46 -18.25
CA GLU A 285 -5.10 -15.73 -17.94
C GLU A 285 -6.32 -15.53 -17.02
N LEU A 286 -6.25 -14.54 -16.12
CA LEU A 286 -7.37 -14.13 -15.25
C LEU A 286 -8.39 -13.23 -15.96
N GLY A 287 -8.20 -12.93 -17.25
CA GLY A 287 -9.09 -12.10 -18.06
C GLY A 287 -8.94 -10.59 -17.83
N ARG A 288 -7.82 -10.14 -17.22
CA ARG A 288 -7.46 -8.73 -17.07
C ARG A 288 -6.59 -8.26 -18.22
N ASP A 289 -6.70 -7.00 -18.62
CA ASP A 289 -5.75 -6.38 -19.55
C ASP A 289 -4.36 -6.24 -18.87
N PRO A 290 -3.30 -6.90 -19.38
CA PRO A 290 -1.96 -6.79 -18.81
C PRO A 290 -1.39 -5.36 -18.78
N LYS A 291 -1.89 -4.47 -19.65
CA LYS A 291 -1.50 -3.05 -19.71
C LYS A 291 -2.21 -2.18 -18.68
N SER A 292 -3.25 -2.71 -18.02
CA SER A 292 -3.89 -2.06 -16.87
C SER A 292 -3.00 -2.09 -15.63
N ILE A 293 -2.01 -2.97 -15.60
CA ILE A 293 -1.04 -3.10 -14.51
C ILE A 293 0.20 -2.26 -14.84
N LYS A 294 0.37 -1.14 -14.13
CA LYS A 294 1.53 -0.25 -14.27
C LYS A 294 2.67 -0.74 -13.40
N VAL A 295 3.85 -0.95 -13.97
CA VAL A 295 5.03 -1.42 -13.24
C VAL A 295 6.03 -0.29 -13.06
N LEU A 296 6.37 0.02 -11.82
CA LEU A 296 7.30 1.08 -11.45
C LEU A 296 8.54 0.47 -10.79
N ALA A 297 9.71 0.70 -11.39
CA ALA A 297 10.97 0.21 -10.84
C ALA A 297 11.55 1.19 -9.81
N LYS A 298 12.20 0.68 -8.75
CA LYS A 298 13.03 1.52 -7.87
C LYS A 298 14.20 2.09 -8.66
N PHE A 299 14.43 3.40 -8.55
CA PHE A 299 15.54 4.06 -9.21
C PHE A 299 16.10 5.19 -8.36
N CYS A 300 17.41 5.20 -8.11
CA CYS A 300 18.10 6.29 -7.45
C CYS A 300 18.91 7.08 -8.49
N ALA A 301 18.61 8.36 -8.65
CA ALA A 301 19.33 9.22 -9.58
C ALA A 301 20.24 10.20 -8.81
N VAL A 302 21.52 10.23 -9.17
CA VAL A 302 22.47 11.26 -8.71
C VAL A 302 22.87 12.08 -9.92
N LEU A 303 22.25 13.26 -10.05
CA LEU A 303 22.34 14.10 -11.23
C LEU A 303 23.35 15.24 -11.05
N GLY A 304 24.11 15.52 -12.10
CA GLY A 304 24.94 16.72 -12.24
C GLY A 304 24.67 17.41 -13.58
N ARG A 305 25.08 18.67 -13.74
CA ARG A 305 25.02 19.34 -15.04
C ARG A 305 26.08 18.81 -15.99
N THR A 306 27.18 18.31 -15.43
CA THR A 306 28.20 17.53 -16.14
C THR A 306 28.40 16.19 -15.44
N GLN A 307 29.08 15.25 -16.12
CA GLN A 307 29.42 13.97 -15.51
C GLN A 307 30.35 14.15 -14.31
N GLU A 308 31.29 15.08 -14.38
CA GLU A 308 32.22 15.38 -13.28
C GLU A 308 31.48 15.89 -12.03
N GLU A 309 30.46 16.73 -12.20
CA GLU A 309 29.61 17.17 -11.09
C GLU A 309 28.81 16.01 -10.49
N ALA A 310 28.24 15.13 -11.32
CA ALA A 310 27.48 13.97 -10.86
C ALA A 310 28.37 12.99 -10.07
N ASP A 311 29.57 12.71 -10.60
CA ASP A 311 30.56 11.85 -9.96
C ASP A 311 31.09 12.45 -8.65
N ALA A 312 31.33 13.77 -8.63
CA ALA A 312 31.75 14.48 -7.42
C ALA A 312 30.65 14.43 -6.35
N LYS A 313 29.39 14.67 -6.74
CA LYS A 313 28.22 14.57 -5.87
C LYS A 313 28.06 13.15 -5.29
N TYR A 314 28.20 12.11 -6.11
CA TYR A 314 28.14 10.73 -5.62
C TYR A 314 29.27 10.38 -4.65
N LYS A 315 30.50 10.83 -4.94
CA LYS A 315 31.66 10.67 -4.02
C LYS A 315 31.47 11.45 -2.72
N ASP A 316 30.79 12.59 -2.79
CA ASP A 316 30.44 13.34 -1.61
C ASP A 316 29.41 12.58 -0.76
N TYR A 317 28.35 12.04 -1.37
CA TYR A 317 27.32 11.29 -0.65
C TYR A 317 27.89 10.04 0.04
N ILE A 318 28.69 9.23 -0.66
CA ILE A 318 29.19 7.97 -0.12
C ILE A 318 30.04 8.16 1.15
N GLN A 319 30.68 9.34 1.33
CA GLN A 319 31.47 9.63 2.53
C GLN A 319 30.60 9.72 3.80
N TYR A 320 29.31 10.05 3.66
CA TYR A 320 28.36 10.12 4.76
C TYR A 320 27.58 8.82 4.97
N GLY A 321 27.65 7.88 4.02
CA GLY A 321 27.02 6.57 4.11
C GLY A 321 27.42 5.81 5.37
N ASP A 322 26.53 4.98 5.88
CA ASP A 322 26.76 4.17 7.08
C ASP A 322 26.76 2.67 6.76
N SER A 323 27.91 2.01 6.95
CA SER A 323 28.09 0.59 6.60
C SER A 323 27.22 -0.33 7.45
N GLU A 324 27.12 -0.03 8.75
CA GLU A 324 26.37 -0.86 9.70
C GLU A 324 24.87 -0.73 9.43
N GLY A 325 24.40 0.48 9.12
CA GLY A 325 23.04 0.71 8.63
C GLY A 325 22.74 0.00 7.31
N ALA A 326 23.67 0.06 6.35
CA ALA A 326 23.53 -0.65 5.08
C ALA A 326 23.40 -2.17 5.26
N LEU A 327 24.20 -2.76 6.16
CA LEU A 327 24.14 -4.18 6.48
C LEU A 327 22.89 -4.55 7.28
N ALA A 328 22.39 -3.65 8.14
CA ALA A 328 21.11 -3.82 8.84
C ALA A 328 19.94 -3.92 7.84
N LEU A 329 19.87 -2.97 6.90
CA LEU A 329 18.87 -2.98 5.83
C LEU A 329 18.98 -4.23 4.97
N PHE A 330 20.20 -4.57 4.53
CA PHE A 330 20.46 -5.80 3.78
C PHE A 330 19.95 -7.04 4.51
N GLY A 331 20.24 -7.15 5.80
CA GLY A 331 19.80 -8.26 6.63
C GLY A 331 18.28 -8.36 6.71
N GLY A 332 17.57 -7.25 6.94
CA GLY A 332 16.12 -7.27 6.97
C GLY A 332 15.48 -7.56 5.61
N TRP A 333 16.01 -7.00 4.52
CA TRP A 333 15.45 -7.21 3.17
C TRP A 333 15.66 -8.63 2.64
N THR A 334 16.77 -9.26 2.99
CA THR A 334 17.16 -10.57 2.43
C THR A 334 17.00 -11.73 3.42
N GLY A 335 16.87 -11.43 4.72
CA GLY A 335 16.93 -12.41 5.79
C GLY A 335 18.33 -12.94 6.08
N VAL A 336 19.38 -12.36 5.47
CA VAL A 336 20.75 -12.87 5.58
C VAL A 336 21.59 -12.02 6.53
N ASP A 337 22.10 -12.64 7.59
CA ASP A 337 23.04 -11.98 8.50
C ASP A 337 24.47 -11.96 7.91
N MET A 338 25.03 -10.75 7.80
CA MET A 338 26.40 -10.54 7.33
C MET A 338 27.43 -10.53 8.47
N ALA A 339 27.02 -10.58 9.74
CA ALA A 339 27.93 -10.50 10.89
C ALA A 339 28.97 -11.64 10.95
N PRO A 340 28.67 -12.89 10.53
CA PRO A 340 29.65 -13.97 10.53
C PRO A 340 30.83 -13.79 9.56
N TYR A 341 30.72 -12.90 8.56
CA TYR A 341 31.72 -12.77 7.49
C TYR A 341 32.69 -11.62 7.77
N GLY A 342 33.96 -11.83 7.39
CA GLY A 342 34.99 -10.81 7.48
C GLY A 342 34.80 -9.68 6.46
N ASP A 343 35.26 -8.47 6.78
CA ASP A 343 35.07 -7.30 5.91
C ASP A 343 35.72 -7.44 4.52
N ASP A 344 36.83 -8.18 4.45
CA ASP A 344 37.59 -8.46 3.23
C ASP A 344 37.36 -9.88 2.67
N GLU A 345 36.54 -10.68 3.36
CA GLU A 345 36.18 -12.04 2.94
C GLU A 345 35.38 -11.96 1.64
N GLU A 346 35.78 -12.78 0.67
CA GLU A 346 35.12 -12.79 -0.62
C GLU A 346 33.84 -13.62 -0.59
N LEU A 347 32.71 -12.93 -0.73
CA LEU A 347 31.36 -13.48 -0.57
C LEU A 347 30.97 -14.49 -1.65
N ARG A 348 31.78 -14.67 -2.71
CA ARG A 348 31.58 -15.74 -3.70
C ARG A 348 31.88 -17.14 -3.15
N TYR A 349 32.78 -17.23 -2.18
CA TYR A 349 33.31 -18.51 -1.71
C TYR A 349 32.74 -18.92 -0.34
N VAL A 350 31.77 -18.16 0.18
CA VAL A 350 31.07 -18.48 1.43
C VAL A 350 30.10 -19.62 1.21
N SER A 351 29.78 -20.38 2.27
CA SER A 351 28.93 -21.59 2.18
C SER A 351 27.42 -21.32 2.01
N SER A 352 26.99 -20.06 2.03
CA SER A 352 25.57 -19.70 1.93
C SER A 352 25.12 -19.56 0.47
N ASN A 353 24.26 -20.47 0.01
CA ASN A 353 23.67 -20.45 -1.34
C ASN A 353 22.88 -19.14 -1.63
N ALA A 354 22.24 -18.55 -0.61
CA ALA A 354 21.50 -17.30 -0.76
C ALA A 354 22.43 -16.13 -1.05
N ILE A 355 23.57 -16.07 -0.35
CA ILE A 355 24.59 -15.04 -0.57
C ILE A 355 25.23 -15.23 -1.94
N GLN A 356 25.65 -16.45 -2.26
CA GLN A 356 26.25 -16.76 -3.57
C GLN A 356 25.34 -16.33 -4.71
N SER A 357 24.05 -16.69 -4.67
CA SER A 357 23.08 -16.32 -5.71
C SER A 357 22.91 -14.80 -5.85
N TYR A 358 22.86 -14.08 -4.73
CA TYR A 358 22.74 -12.63 -4.72
C TYR A 358 24.01 -11.96 -5.28
N ILE A 359 25.20 -12.40 -4.85
CA ILE A 359 26.48 -11.87 -5.31
C ILE A 359 26.73 -12.21 -6.79
N GLU A 360 26.37 -13.40 -7.25
CA GLU A 360 26.44 -13.76 -8.67
C GLU A 360 25.60 -12.83 -9.54
N SER A 361 24.42 -12.44 -9.06
CA SER A 361 23.58 -11.44 -9.73
C SER A 361 24.30 -10.10 -9.81
N LEU A 362 24.86 -9.61 -8.70
CA LEU A 362 25.62 -8.37 -8.64
C LEU A 362 26.86 -8.37 -9.54
N ILE A 363 27.59 -9.49 -9.63
CA ILE A 363 28.76 -9.61 -10.51
C ILE A 363 28.35 -9.50 -11.98
N LYS A 364 27.22 -10.09 -12.37
CA LYS A 364 26.71 -9.99 -13.74
C LYS A 364 26.33 -8.55 -14.10
N THR A 365 25.78 -7.81 -13.14
CA THR A 365 25.25 -6.45 -13.38
C THR A 365 26.27 -5.35 -13.13
N ALA A 366 27.27 -5.60 -12.28
CA ALA A 366 28.28 -4.64 -11.88
C ALA A 366 29.69 -5.30 -11.79
N PRO A 367 30.20 -5.89 -12.89
CA PRO A 367 31.44 -6.66 -12.89
C PRO A 367 32.70 -5.84 -12.58
N LYS A 368 32.61 -4.51 -12.69
CA LYS A 368 33.74 -3.58 -12.49
C LYS A 368 33.87 -3.06 -11.05
N ILE A 369 32.84 -3.22 -10.21
CA ILE A 369 32.89 -2.75 -8.82
C ILE A 369 33.99 -3.52 -8.07
N ASN A 370 34.89 -2.78 -7.42
CA ASN A 370 36.05 -3.32 -6.70
C ASN A 370 36.84 -4.40 -7.47
N GLY A 371 37.03 -4.20 -8.78
CA GLY A 371 37.73 -5.17 -9.63
C GLY A 371 37.04 -6.53 -9.75
N GLY A 372 35.72 -6.58 -9.49
CA GLY A 372 34.92 -7.81 -9.46
C GLY A 372 34.99 -8.57 -8.13
N LYS A 373 35.67 -8.03 -7.12
CA LYS A 373 35.76 -8.62 -5.78
C LYS A 373 34.61 -8.12 -4.91
N TRP A 374 33.68 -9.01 -4.56
CA TRP A 374 32.58 -8.69 -3.65
C TRP A 374 32.89 -9.16 -2.24
N THR A 375 33.12 -8.21 -1.36
CA THR A 375 33.30 -8.45 0.09
C THR A 375 32.15 -7.84 0.87
N LYS A 376 32.05 -8.13 2.18
CA LYS A 376 31.08 -7.48 3.07
C LYS A 376 31.19 -5.96 3.02
N LYS A 377 32.42 -5.42 3.03
CA LYS A 377 32.66 -3.97 2.86
C LYS A 377 32.15 -3.44 1.52
N THR A 378 32.49 -4.11 0.43
CA THR A 378 32.06 -3.70 -0.93
C THR A 378 30.54 -3.73 -1.07
N LEU A 379 29.90 -4.73 -0.47
CA LEU A 379 28.44 -4.85 -0.43
C LEU A 379 27.81 -3.68 0.34
N ALA A 380 28.34 -3.35 1.52
CA ALA A 380 27.85 -2.22 2.31
C ALA A 380 27.99 -0.89 1.53
N GLU A 381 29.18 -0.62 0.96
CA GLU A 381 29.44 0.57 0.13
C GLU A 381 28.49 0.66 -1.07
N HIS A 382 28.16 -0.48 -1.70
CA HIS A 382 27.21 -0.50 -2.81
C HIS A 382 25.77 -0.16 -2.39
N ILE A 383 25.40 -0.42 -1.13
CA ILE A 383 24.04 -0.23 -0.59
C ILE A 383 23.85 1.17 0.02
N MET A 384 24.91 1.80 0.52
CA MET A 384 24.88 3.09 1.21
C MET A 384 24.14 4.20 0.45
N VAL A 385 24.14 4.16 -0.88
CA VAL A 385 23.42 5.11 -1.75
C VAL A 385 22.49 4.37 -2.69
N GLY A 386 21.19 4.47 -2.44
CA GLY A 386 20.14 3.88 -3.28
C GLY A 386 19.70 2.45 -2.90
N GLY A 387 20.35 1.81 -1.94
CA GLY A 387 19.90 0.53 -1.36
C GLY A 387 19.88 -0.64 -2.35
N LEU A 388 18.92 -1.55 -2.21
CA LEU A 388 18.75 -2.69 -3.13
C LEU A 388 18.03 -2.35 -4.44
N GLY A 389 18.62 -1.50 -5.29
CA GLY A 389 18.13 -1.26 -6.64
C GLY A 389 19.00 -0.34 -7.45
N ALA A 390 18.59 -0.08 -8.68
CA ALA A 390 19.38 0.68 -9.64
C ALA A 390 19.73 2.08 -9.13
N THR A 391 21.03 2.40 -9.13
CA THR A 391 21.56 3.74 -8.91
C THR A 391 22.27 4.18 -10.18
N CYS A 392 21.87 5.33 -10.72
CA CYS A 392 22.47 5.91 -11.92
C CYS A 392 23.06 7.29 -11.59
N VAL A 393 24.34 7.47 -11.90
CA VAL A 393 25.11 8.69 -11.65
C VAL A 393 25.50 9.31 -12.98
N GLY A 394 25.03 10.52 -13.27
CA GLY A 394 25.39 11.19 -14.52
C GLY A 394 24.58 12.44 -14.82
N THR A 395 24.63 12.87 -16.09
CA THR A 395 23.81 13.97 -16.58
C THR A 395 22.35 13.55 -16.77
N ALA A 396 21.47 14.53 -17.01
CA ALA A 396 20.07 14.27 -17.34
C ALA A 396 19.92 13.32 -18.54
N GLU A 397 20.79 13.46 -19.55
CA GLU A 397 20.79 12.59 -20.74
C GLU A 397 21.17 11.15 -20.39
N THR A 398 22.25 10.94 -19.62
CA THR A 398 22.68 9.60 -19.19
C THR A 398 21.60 8.90 -18.37
N VAL A 399 20.96 9.62 -17.45
CA VAL A 399 19.89 9.07 -16.62
C VAL A 399 18.64 8.77 -17.44
N ALA A 400 18.28 9.65 -18.39
CA ALA A 400 17.16 9.42 -19.30
C ALA A 400 17.40 8.23 -20.25
N ASP A 401 18.63 8.05 -20.75
CA ASP A 401 19.02 6.90 -21.57
C ASP A 401 18.83 5.59 -20.78
N GLU A 402 19.28 5.56 -19.52
CA GLU A 402 19.09 4.40 -18.66
C GLU A 402 17.59 4.15 -18.39
N MET A 403 16.78 5.18 -18.15
CA MET A 403 15.33 5.03 -17.98
C MET A 403 14.65 4.46 -19.24
N GLU A 404 15.01 4.94 -20.43
CA GLU A 404 14.51 4.38 -21.70
C GLU A 404 14.93 2.91 -21.85
N ARG A 405 16.18 2.56 -21.52
CA ARG A 405 16.66 1.17 -21.51
C ARG A 405 15.83 0.27 -20.61
N TRP A 406 15.45 0.74 -19.42
CA TRP A 406 14.58 -0.02 -18.51
C TRP A 406 13.18 -0.26 -19.11
N VAL A 407 12.60 0.74 -19.77
CA VAL A 407 11.32 0.58 -20.47
C VAL A 407 11.44 -0.45 -21.60
N GLU A 408 12.48 -0.34 -22.43
CA GLU A 408 12.67 -1.20 -23.60
C GLU A 408 12.98 -2.65 -23.21
N GLU A 409 13.88 -2.85 -22.24
CA GLU A 409 14.38 -4.19 -21.92
C GLU A 409 13.47 -4.94 -20.95
N ALA A 410 12.86 -4.24 -19.98
CA ALA A 410 12.11 -4.84 -18.88
C ALA A 410 10.61 -4.51 -18.89
N ASP A 411 10.14 -3.68 -19.82
CA ASP A 411 8.73 -3.32 -19.99
C ASP A 411 8.12 -2.61 -18.75
N VAL A 412 8.94 -1.83 -18.04
CA VAL A 412 8.43 -0.93 -16.98
C VAL A 412 7.60 0.21 -17.59
N ASP A 413 6.76 0.83 -16.77
CA ASP A 413 5.93 2.00 -17.13
C ASP A 413 6.42 3.29 -16.46
N GLY A 414 7.40 3.17 -15.57
CA GLY A 414 7.95 4.31 -14.83
C GLY A 414 8.81 3.90 -13.66
N PHE A 415 9.02 4.84 -12.74
CA PHE A 415 9.99 4.72 -11.65
C PHE A 415 9.48 5.29 -10.32
N ASN A 416 9.73 4.53 -9.27
CA ASN A 416 9.71 4.99 -7.88
C ASN A 416 11.12 5.56 -7.58
N ILE A 417 11.24 6.89 -7.60
CA ILE A 417 12.51 7.60 -7.39
C ILE A 417 12.89 7.57 -5.92
N ALA A 418 13.89 6.76 -5.58
CA ALA A 418 14.50 6.75 -4.26
C ALA A 418 15.44 7.96 -4.11
N TYR A 419 15.42 8.60 -2.94
CA TYR A 419 16.32 9.71 -2.67
C TYR A 419 17.67 9.22 -2.13
N ALA A 420 18.74 9.89 -2.56
CA ALA A 420 20.00 9.91 -1.82
C ALA A 420 19.89 10.96 -0.71
N LEU A 421 19.60 12.21 -1.08
CA LEU A 421 19.30 13.30 -0.14
C LEU A 421 17.88 13.81 -0.33
N MET A 422 17.21 14.16 0.76
CA MET A 422 15.86 14.74 0.73
C MET A 422 15.90 16.21 1.17
N PRO A 423 15.33 17.17 0.41
CA PRO A 423 14.65 17.02 -0.88
C PRO A 423 15.58 17.04 -2.11
N GLY A 424 16.90 17.18 -1.92
CA GLY A 424 17.87 17.45 -3.00
C GLY A 424 17.73 16.56 -4.24
N THR A 425 17.57 15.25 -4.08
CA THR A 425 17.36 14.33 -5.22
C THR A 425 16.11 14.68 -6.02
N PHE A 426 15.00 15.03 -5.36
CA PHE A 426 13.77 15.40 -6.06
C PHE A 426 13.91 16.76 -6.76
N THR A 427 14.60 17.72 -6.14
CA THR A 427 14.94 19.00 -6.79
C THR A 427 15.72 18.76 -8.07
N ASP A 428 16.79 17.96 -8.03
CA ASP A 428 17.61 17.65 -9.20
C ASP A 428 16.80 16.96 -10.30
N VAL A 429 15.93 16.00 -9.96
CA VAL A 429 15.06 15.33 -10.94
C VAL A 429 14.14 16.34 -11.62
N ILE A 430 13.55 17.25 -10.86
CA ILE A 430 12.62 18.26 -11.39
C ILE A 430 13.34 19.28 -12.28
N GLU A 431 14.52 19.76 -11.85
CA GLU A 431 15.22 20.83 -12.54
C GLU A 431 16.07 20.36 -13.73
N LEU A 432 16.59 19.13 -13.67
CA LEU A 432 17.53 18.60 -14.65
C LEU A 432 16.90 17.52 -15.52
N LEU A 433 16.31 16.49 -14.90
CA LEU A 433 15.85 15.30 -15.62
C LEU A 433 14.51 15.50 -16.31
N VAL A 434 13.50 16.05 -15.64
CA VAL A 434 12.16 16.28 -16.20
C VAL A 434 12.19 17.08 -17.51
N PRO A 435 12.96 18.18 -17.65
CA PRO A 435 13.10 18.89 -18.92
C PRO A 435 13.66 18.00 -20.05
N GLU A 436 14.65 17.16 -19.78
CA GLU A 436 15.21 16.23 -20.75
C GLU A 436 14.19 15.14 -21.14
N LEU A 437 13.46 14.57 -20.18
CA LEU A 437 12.41 13.59 -20.47
C LEU A 437 11.27 14.19 -21.31
N ARG A 438 10.89 15.46 -21.06
CA ARG A 438 9.90 16.19 -21.87
C ARG A 438 10.41 16.46 -23.28
N LYS A 439 11.66 16.88 -23.44
CA LYS A 439 12.31 17.07 -24.73
C LYS A 439 12.34 15.79 -25.56
N ARG A 440 12.47 14.63 -24.91
CA ARG A 440 12.40 13.30 -25.53
C ARG A 440 10.98 12.81 -25.82
N GLY A 441 9.95 13.53 -25.36
CA GLY A 441 8.54 13.17 -25.54
C GLY A 441 8.08 11.96 -24.72
N ILE A 442 8.83 11.58 -23.68
CA ILE A 442 8.56 10.42 -22.82
C ILE A 442 8.05 10.82 -21.43
N PHE A 443 7.72 12.11 -21.24
CA PHE A 443 7.17 12.61 -19.99
C PHE A 443 6.06 13.63 -20.21
N TRP A 444 5.28 13.82 -19.17
CA TRP A 444 4.06 14.60 -19.18
C TRP A 444 4.33 16.10 -19.27
N THR A 445 3.58 16.80 -20.11
CA THR A 445 3.52 18.27 -20.09
C THR A 445 2.68 18.77 -18.92
N ASP A 446 1.60 18.06 -18.62
CA ASP A 446 0.69 18.25 -17.48
C ASP A 446 0.08 16.88 -17.12
N TYR A 447 -0.62 16.80 -15.99
CA TYR A 447 -1.38 15.63 -15.58
C TYR A 447 -2.37 15.21 -16.67
N ALA A 448 -2.60 13.90 -16.80
CA ALA A 448 -3.51 13.36 -17.81
C ALA A 448 -4.94 13.87 -17.58
N ILE A 449 -5.34 13.96 -16.32
CA ILE A 449 -6.60 14.55 -15.86
C ILE A 449 -6.28 15.46 -14.66
N PRO A 450 -5.97 16.75 -14.89
CA PRO A 450 -5.71 17.70 -13.81
C PRO A 450 -6.89 17.76 -12.83
N GLY A 451 -6.62 17.63 -11.53
CA GLY A 451 -7.63 17.56 -10.47
C GLY A 451 -8.47 16.27 -10.45
N GLY A 452 -8.15 15.30 -11.33
CA GLY A 452 -8.79 13.99 -11.38
C GLY A 452 -8.32 13.04 -10.28
N THR A 453 -9.00 11.91 -10.15
CA THR A 453 -8.60 10.84 -9.22
C THR A 453 -7.25 10.23 -9.60
N TYR A 454 -6.60 9.55 -8.66
CA TYR A 454 -5.33 8.89 -8.92
C TYR A 454 -5.49 7.81 -10.00
N ARG A 455 -6.59 7.05 -9.97
CA ARG A 455 -6.88 6.04 -10.99
C ARG A 455 -7.06 6.62 -12.39
N GLU A 456 -7.79 7.73 -12.53
CA GLU A 456 -7.95 8.40 -13.84
C GLU A 456 -6.59 8.82 -14.42
N ASN A 457 -5.74 9.44 -13.59
CA ASN A 457 -4.41 9.86 -13.99
C ASN A 457 -3.49 8.67 -14.33
N LEU A 458 -3.55 7.60 -13.54
CA LEU A 458 -2.75 6.38 -13.76
C LEU A 458 -3.14 5.65 -15.05
N LEU A 459 -4.45 5.63 -15.37
CA LEU A 459 -4.99 4.92 -16.53
C LEU A 459 -5.13 5.79 -17.78
N GLU A 460 -4.95 7.11 -17.65
CA GLU A 460 -5.17 8.09 -18.71
C GLU A 460 -6.62 8.08 -19.23
N LYS A 461 -7.58 7.84 -18.34
CA LYS A 461 -9.00 7.62 -18.70
C LYS A 461 -9.93 8.50 -17.86
N PRO A 462 -10.36 9.67 -18.37
CA PRO A 462 -11.35 10.50 -17.69
C PRO A 462 -12.65 9.73 -17.38
N GLY A 463 -13.18 9.91 -16.18
CA GLY A 463 -14.38 9.23 -15.68
C GLY A 463 -14.14 7.81 -15.17
N GLN A 464 -12.95 7.23 -15.34
CA GLN A 464 -12.59 5.91 -14.78
C GLN A 464 -12.12 6.04 -13.32
N THR A 465 -12.99 6.50 -12.43
CA THR A 465 -12.64 6.72 -11.02
C THR A 465 -12.61 5.42 -10.21
N GLU A 466 -13.42 4.43 -10.58
CA GLU A 466 -13.52 3.12 -9.91
C GLU A 466 -12.70 2.04 -10.64
N PRO A 467 -12.44 0.87 -10.02
CA PRO A 467 -11.72 -0.22 -10.67
C PRO A 467 -12.30 -0.61 -12.03
N LEU A 468 -11.43 -1.01 -12.97
CA LEU A 468 -11.83 -1.44 -14.31
C LEU A 468 -12.76 -2.67 -14.27
N PRO A 469 -13.66 -2.86 -15.27
CA PRO A 469 -14.64 -3.95 -15.25
C PRO A 469 -14.06 -5.37 -15.12
N ASP A 470 -12.83 -5.57 -15.55
CA ASP A 470 -12.09 -6.83 -15.45
C ASP A 470 -11.44 -7.05 -14.06
N HIS A 471 -11.35 -6.02 -13.23
CA HIS A 471 -10.83 -6.09 -11.87
C HIS A 471 -11.82 -6.79 -10.91
N PRO A 472 -11.37 -7.66 -9.98
CA PRO A 472 -12.26 -8.39 -9.06
C PRO A 472 -13.18 -7.47 -8.24
N ALA A 473 -12.69 -6.32 -7.78
CA ALA A 473 -13.48 -5.35 -7.02
C ALA A 473 -14.65 -4.74 -7.81
N ALA A 474 -14.52 -4.57 -9.14
CA ALA A 474 -15.56 -3.96 -9.96
C ALA A 474 -16.84 -4.80 -10.03
N LYS A 475 -16.69 -6.13 -9.97
CA LYS A 475 -17.79 -7.10 -9.98
C LYS A 475 -18.70 -6.98 -8.75
N LEU A 476 -18.19 -6.36 -7.68
CA LEU A 476 -18.89 -6.19 -6.41
C LEU A 476 -19.61 -4.84 -6.29
N ILE A 477 -19.43 -3.91 -7.24
CA ILE A 477 -20.02 -2.58 -7.14
C ILE A 477 -21.54 -2.64 -7.28
N TRP A 478 -22.25 -2.27 -6.22
CA TRP A 478 -23.70 -2.16 -6.25
C TRP A 478 -24.15 -0.88 -6.96
N ARG A 479 -24.56 -1.03 -8.22
CA ARG A 479 -25.01 0.07 -9.09
C ARG A 479 -26.50 0.37 -8.89
N ALA A 480 -26.88 1.63 -9.14
CA ALA A 480 -28.28 1.98 -9.34
C ALA A 480 -28.80 1.36 -10.65
N PRO A 481 -30.10 1.03 -10.76
CA PRO A 481 -30.69 0.58 -12.03
C PRO A 481 -30.55 1.65 -13.12
N VAL A 482 -30.14 1.27 -14.33
CA VAL A 482 -30.09 2.18 -15.47
C VAL A 482 -31.51 2.36 -16.03
N VAL A 483 -32.04 3.59 -15.96
CA VAL A 483 -33.37 3.91 -16.50
C VAL A 483 -33.41 3.65 -18.01
N GLY A 484 -34.34 2.81 -18.48
CA GLY A 484 -34.56 2.54 -19.91
C GLY A 484 -33.90 1.27 -20.48
N LYS A 485 -33.14 0.50 -19.69
CA LYS A 485 -32.74 -0.87 -20.05
C LYS A 485 -33.29 -1.86 -19.02
N SER A 486 -34.33 -2.60 -19.39
CA SER A 486 -34.74 -3.82 -18.66
C SER A 486 -33.72 -4.93 -18.96
N SER A 487 -32.52 -4.81 -18.41
CA SER A 487 -31.57 -5.92 -18.41
C SER A 487 -30.76 -5.85 -17.14
N LEU A 488 -31.01 -6.85 -16.28
CA LEU A 488 -30.25 -7.26 -15.11
C LEU A 488 -28.81 -6.70 -15.09
N VAL A 489 -28.61 -5.63 -14.32
CA VAL A 489 -27.27 -5.18 -13.95
C VAL A 489 -26.95 -5.86 -12.62
N ASN A 490 -26.17 -6.93 -12.71
CA ASN A 490 -25.50 -7.68 -11.63
C ASN A 490 -26.26 -7.76 -10.30
N GLY A 491 -27.30 -8.61 -10.27
CA GLY A 491 -27.42 -9.53 -9.14
C GLY A 491 -26.19 -10.44 -9.18
N VAL A 492 -25.46 -10.63 -8.09
CA VAL A 492 -25.67 -11.73 -7.14
C VAL A 492 -25.17 -11.23 -5.77
N ASN A 493 -25.96 -11.23 -4.70
CA ASN A 493 -26.26 -12.41 -3.87
C ASN A 493 -27.60 -13.14 -4.13
N GLY A 494 -28.22 -12.99 -5.29
CA GLY A 494 -29.31 -13.87 -5.72
C GLY A 494 -28.80 -15.01 -6.61
N HIS A 495 -28.60 -16.20 -6.05
CA HIS A 495 -28.67 -17.42 -6.85
C HIS A 495 -30.08 -17.50 -7.46
N SER A 496 -30.18 -17.37 -8.77
CA SER A 496 -31.33 -17.86 -9.53
C SER A 496 -30.90 -19.19 -10.14
N SER A 497 -31.26 -20.30 -9.51
CA SER A 497 -31.40 -21.56 -10.24
C SER A 497 -32.70 -21.45 -11.04
N THR A 498 -32.58 -21.21 -12.34
CA THR A 498 -33.66 -21.49 -13.27
C THR A 498 -33.92 -22.99 -13.25
N VAL A 499 -34.96 -23.42 -12.53
CA VAL A 499 -35.64 -24.68 -12.81
C VAL A 499 -36.31 -24.50 -14.16
N THR A 500 -35.73 -25.08 -15.20
CA THR A 500 -36.39 -25.24 -16.49
C THR A 500 -37.53 -26.25 -16.31
N ASN A 501 -38.77 -25.77 -16.44
CA ASN A 501 -39.92 -26.62 -16.69
C ASN A 501 -39.74 -27.34 -18.04
N GLY A 502 -39.17 -28.53 -18.00
CA GLY A 502 -39.20 -29.49 -19.10
C GLY A 502 -40.40 -30.42 -18.89
N TRP A 503 -41.43 -30.24 -19.71
CA TRP A 503 -42.44 -31.27 -19.92
C TRP A 503 -41.76 -32.49 -20.53
N HIS A 504 -41.74 -33.60 -19.79
CA HIS A 504 -41.73 -34.93 -20.39
C HIS A 504 -42.67 -35.82 -19.59
N ASP A 505 -43.76 -36.15 -20.29
CA ASP A 505 -44.70 -37.22 -19.99
C ASP A 505 -43.95 -38.54 -20.10
N ASP A 506 -43.93 -39.33 -19.03
CA ASP A 506 -43.82 -40.80 -19.08
C ASP A 506 -44.15 -41.32 -17.67
N GLY A 507 -45.27 -42.02 -17.58
CA GLY A 507 -45.90 -42.43 -16.33
C GLY A 507 -45.15 -43.53 -15.58
N TYR A 508 -45.47 -43.65 -14.29
CA TYR A 508 -45.72 -44.93 -13.63
C TYR A 508 -46.42 -44.68 -12.29
N GLU A 509 -47.34 -45.57 -11.98
CA GLU A 509 -48.29 -45.59 -10.88
C GLU A 509 -47.64 -45.68 -9.49
N GLY A 510 -48.38 -45.29 -8.45
CA GLY A 510 -48.27 -45.96 -7.16
C GLY A 510 -48.19 -45.11 -5.89
N GLU A 511 -49.36 -44.97 -5.27
CA GLU A 511 -49.58 -45.01 -3.81
C GLU A 511 -49.32 -43.77 -2.92
N ARG A 512 -50.44 -43.33 -2.34
CA ARG A 512 -50.58 -42.51 -1.12
C ARG A 512 -49.97 -43.23 0.08
N LEU A 513 -49.52 -42.47 1.09
CA LEU A 513 -49.95 -42.64 2.49
C LEU A 513 -49.46 -41.48 3.39
N ASP A 514 -50.44 -40.68 3.79
CA ASP A 514 -50.75 -40.00 5.07
C ASP A 514 -49.71 -39.65 6.16
N ALA A 515 -50.11 -38.57 6.83
CA ALA A 515 -49.53 -37.81 7.93
C ALA A 515 -49.60 -38.49 9.32
N HIS A 516 -48.68 -38.12 10.23
CA HIS A 516 -48.90 -37.42 11.53
C HIS A 516 -47.64 -37.44 12.44
N PRO A 517 -47.56 -36.62 13.52
CA PRO A 517 -46.34 -36.09 14.13
C PRO A 517 -46.20 -36.49 15.62
N ALA A 518 -45.42 -35.71 16.39
CA ALA A 518 -45.21 -35.72 17.86
C ALA A 518 -44.04 -36.62 18.32
N ARG A 519 -43.27 -36.34 19.37
CA ARG A 519 -43.21 -35.30 20.43
C ARG A 519 -41.89 -35.51 21.19
N ASP A 520 -41.39 -34.44 21.82
CA ASP A 520 -40.65 -34.30 23.08
C ASP A 520 -39.83 -35.47 23.65
N PHE A 521 -38.60 -35.21 24.12
CA PHE A 521 -38.25 -35.28 25.56
C PHE A 521 -36.81 -34.80 25.86
N LEU A 522 -36.72 -33.95 26.88
CA LEU A 522 -35.54 -33.63 27.69
C LEU A 522 -35.16 -34.83 28.58
N HIS A 523 -33.86 -35.12 28.74
CA HIS A 523 -33.12 -34.97 30.01
C HIS A 523 -31.75 -35.67 29.97
N TYR A 524 -30.76 -34.93 30.47
CA TYR A 524 -29.41 -35.33 30.83
C TYR A 524 -29.39 -35.87 32.27
N ALA A 525 -28.65 -36.96 32.54
CA ALA A 525 -27.72 -37.14 33.68
C ALA A 525 -27.22 -38.61 33.77
N ASP A 526 -25.88 -38.75 33.86
CA ASP A 526 -25.05 -39.70 34.65
C ASP A 526 -25.32 -41.23 34.55
N GLU A 527 -24.37 -42.16 34.66
CA GLU A 527 -22.99 -42.22 35.18
C GLU A 527 -22.32 -43.54 34.71
N ASP A 528 -21.09 -43.82 35.19
CA ASP A 528 -20.22 -45.02 35.12
C ASP A 528 -19.15 -45.08 33.99
N ASN A 529 -17.83 -44.89 34.18
CA ASN A 529 -16.79 -45.27 35.20
C ASN A 529 -16.08 -46.61 34.89
N GLN A 530 -14.77 -46.59 34.58
CA GLN A 530 -13.70 -47.15 35.45
C GLN A 530 -12.28 -47.26 34.81
N ASP A 531 -11.30 -47.17 35.75
CA ASP A 531 -9.87 -47.55 35.78
C ASP A 531 -8.80 -46.48 35.44
N ALA A 532 -8.20 -45.73 36.37
CA ALA A 532 -7.43 -45.99 37.63
C ALA A 532 -5.91 -46.21 37.42
N ARG A 533 -5.06 -45.36 38.07
CA ARG A 533 -4.09 -45.73 39.15
C ARG A 533 -3.12 -44.61 39.63
N PHE A 534 -3.22 -44.32 40.94
CA PHE A 534 -2.22 -43.94 42.00
C PHE A 534 -1.40 -42.61 41.92
N ASN A 535 -1.64 -41.60 42.79
CA ASN A 535 -1.23 -41.34 44.21
C ASN A 535 0.19 -40.72 44.36
N THR A 536 0.54 -39.74 45.23
CA THR A 536 -0.13 -38.78 46.14
C THR A 536 0.95 -37.78 46.64
N LEU A 537 0.51 -36.61 47.08
CA LEU A 537 1.28 -35.44 47.58
C LEU A 537 2.05 -35.62 48.90
N GLY A 538 3.07 -34.78 49.10
CA GLY A 538 3.69 -34.47 50.40
C GLY A 538 4.19 -33.02 50.48
N LYS A 539 3.66 -32.26 51.45
CA LYS A 539 3.96 -30.85 51.80
C LYS A 539 5.36 -30.66 52.44
N LYS A 540 5.95 -29.46 52.34
CA LYS A 540 6.81 -28.83 53.39
C LYS A 540 6.97 -27.30 53.18
N CYS A 541 7.23 -26.61 54.30
CA CYS A 541 6.97 -25.19 54.60
C CYS A 541 8.14 -24.19 54.34
N TRP A 542 7.77 -22.91 54.10
CA TRP A 542 8.24 -21.57 54.58
C TRP A 542 9.72 -21.32 55.00
N PRO A 543 10.26 -20.08 54.78
CA PRO A 543 10.01 -18.96 55.71
C PRO A 543 9.75 -17.57 55.10
N HIS A 544 9.18 -16.74 55.96
CA HIS A 544 8.79 -15.33 55.88
C HIS A 544 9.94 -14.35 55.58
N PHE A 545 9.61 -13.24 54.92
CA PHE A 545 10.14 -11.90 55.23
C PHE A 545 9.03 -10.85 55.08
N GLU A 546 8.74 -10.11 56.16
CA GLU A 546 8.02 -8.83 56.15
C GLU A 546 9.01 -7.73 55.68
N THR A 547 8.60 -6.68 54.95
CA THR A 547 7.99 -5.48 55.54
C THR A 547 7.54 -4.48 54.45
N SER A 548 6.38 -3.88 54.69
CA SER A 548 5.94 -2.50 54.38
C SER A 548 6.31 -1.81 53.05
N ASN A 549 5.29 -1.48 52.25
CA ASN A 549 4.95 -0.07 52.02
C ASN A 549 3.49 0.11 51.55
N LYS A 550 2.73 0.92 52.28
CA LYS A 550 1.39 1.39 51.92
C LYS A 550 1.52 2.53 50.93
N ALA A 551 0.89 2.41 49.76
CA ALA A 551 0.49 3.55 48.94
C ALA A 551 -0.97 3.34 48.54
N SER A 552 -1.86 4.07 49.19
CA SER A 552 -3.29 4.07 48.95
C SER A 552 -3.58 4.87 47.68
N PHE A 553 -3.91 4.21 46.57
CA PHE A 553 -4.56 4.86 45.44
C PHE A 553 -6.08 4.79 45.66
N GLY A 554 -6.67 5.93 46.04
CA GLY A 554 -8.11 6.09 46.14
C GLY A 554 -8.73 6.18 44.74
N TYR A 555 -9.43 5.14 44.32
CA TYR A 555 -10.37 5.22 43.20
C TYR A 555 -11.67 5.85 43.70
N ARG A 556 -11.99 7.06 43.22
CA ARG A 556 -13.36 7.58 43.31
C ARG A 556 -14.18 6.96 42.17
N CYS A 557 -15.00 5.98 42.50
CA CYS A 557 -16.15 5.62 41.69
C CYS A 557 -17.14 6.78 41.72
N VAL A 558 -17.43 7.37 40.56
CA VAL A 558 -18.60 8.24 40.39
C VAL A 558 -19.77 7.32 40.08
N HIS A 559 -20.65 7.10 41.06
CA HIS A 559 -21.98 6.57 40.82
C HIS A 559 -22.80 7.63 40.08
N ILE A 560 -23.30 7.29 38.89
CA ILE A 560 -24.35 8.05 38.21
C ILE A 560 -25.66 7.29 38.48
N ASP A 561 -26.47 7.83 39.38
CA ASP A 561 -27.83 7.35 39.61
C ASP A 561 -28.77 7.90 38.53
N TRP A 562 -29.48 6.99 37.86
CA TRP A 562 -30.58 7.29 36.95
C TRP A 562 -31.88 7.35 37.75
N TYR A 563 -32.55 8.51 37.76
CA TYR A 563 -33.93 8.64 38.23
C TYR A 563 -34.89 8.78 37.03
N PRO A 564 -35.97 7.97 36.95
CA PRO A 564 -37.04 8.16 35.98
C PRO A 564 -38.21 8.94 36.61
N SER A 565 -38.66 10.00 35.92
CA SER A 565 -39.99 10.67 35.99
C SER A 565 -39.79 12.17 35.71
N GLY A 566 -40.63 12.91 35.00
CA GLY A 566 -41.90 12.65 34.35
C GLY A 566 -42.17 13.82 33.39
N GLY A 567 -43.06 13.63 32.42
CA GLY A 567 -43.39 14.66 31.44
C GLY A 567 -44.24 15.79 32.02
N VAL A 568 -44.11 16.98 31.42
CA VAL A 568 -45.19 17.99 31.27
C VAL A 568 -44.98 18.74 29.94
N SER A 569 -46.12 19.19 29.43
CA SER A 569 -46.53 19.70 28.13
C SER A 569 -45.83 20.94 27.52
N VAL A 570 -46.09 21.03 26.21
CA VAL A 570 -45.92 22.13 25.26
C VAL A 570 -46.69 23.39 25.69
N GLU A 571 -46.09 24.57 25.51
CA GLU A 571 -46.81 25.80 25.15
C GLU A 571 -45.90 26.78 24.38
N GLU A 572 -46.50 27.42 23.37
CA GLU A 572 -45.89 28.33 22.39
C GLU A 572 -45.48 29.69 22.97
N GLY A 573 -44.43 30.31 22.42
CA GLY A 573 -44.04 31.67 22.81
C GLY A 573 -42.88 32.26 22.00
N THR A 574 -43.24 33.13 21.08
CA THR A 574 -42.46 33.93 20.13
C THR A 574 -41.22 34.70 20.63
N ALA A 575 -40.23 34.78 19.72
CA ALA A 575 -39.32 35.89 19.40
C ALA A 575 -38.09 36.19 20.31
N LYS A 576 -36.88 36.02 19.76
CA LYS A 576 -36.09 37.13 19.16
C LYS A 576 -34.70 36.67 18.70
N ILE A 577 -34.35 37.15 17.51
CA ILE A 577 -33.02 37.15 16.88
C ILE A 577 -32.01 37.86 17.79
N LEU A 578 -30.85 37.25 18.02
CA LEU A 578 -29.66 37.97 18.50
C LEU A 578 -28.41 37.48 17.76
N GLN A 579 -28.01 38.34 16.84
CA GLN A 579 -26.80 38.35 16.05
C GLN A 579 -25.61 38.66 17.00
N ILE A 580 -24.68 37.72 17.16
CA ILE A 580 -23.41 37.99 17.84
C ILE A 580 -22.35 38.26 16.78
N ARG A 581 -22.08 39.55 16.54
CA ARG A 581 -20.82 40.07 16.01
C ARG A 581 -20.19 40.89 17.14
N LYS A 582 -18.97 40.55 17.53
CA LYS A 582 -18.07 41.50 18.21
C LYS A 582 -16.63 41.18 17.88
N ASP A 583 -16.06 42.06 17.07
CA ASP A 583 -14.62 42.25 16.89
C ASP A 583 -13.96 42.72 18.20
N ARG A 584 -12.73 42.26 18.43
CA ARG A 584 -11.56 43.00 18.96
C ARG A 584 -10.39 42.01 19.07
N ALA A 585 -9.37 42.14 18.23
CA ALA A 585 -8.25 43.09 18.31
C ALA A 585 -7.07 42.50 19.11
N ASP A 586 -5.98 42.31 18.36
CA ASP A 586 -4.56 42.27 18.71
C ASP A 586 -4.16 42.31 20.19
N ASN A 587 -3.30 41.36 20.57
CA ASN A 587 -2.06 41.73 21.25
C ASN A 587 -0.93 40.72 20.98
N ARG A 588 0.18 41.25 20.47
CA ARG A 588 1.49 40.60 20.38
C ARG A 588 2.20 40.76 21.73
N GLY A 589 3.10 39.82 22.06
CA GLY A 589 4.28 40.12 22.88
C GLY A 589 4.59 39.15 24.02
N LEU A 590 5.56 38.25 23.76
CA LEU A 590 6.73 37.92 24.58
C LEU A 590 6.54 37.81 26.12
N VAL A 591 6.62 36.59 26.66
CA VAL A 591 7.77 36.03 27.42
C VAL A 591 7.78 34.52 27.19
#